data_AF-A0A834SBS3-F1
#
_entry.id   AF-A0A834SBS3-F1
#
_cell.length_a   1.000
_cell.length_b   1.000
_cell.length_c   1.000
_cell.angle_alpha   90.00
_cell.angle_beta   90.00
_cell.angle_gamma   90.00
#
_symmetry.space_group_name_H-M   'P 1'
#
loop_
_entity.id
_entity.type
_entity.pdbx_description
1 polymer ?
#
loop_
_entity_poly.entity_id
_entity_poly.type
_entity_poly.pdbx_seq_one_letter_code
_entity_poly.pdbx_strand_id
1 'polypeptide(L)'
;MTLLLPLPAIGIIMVMKLGGREALTQAMIIGQVAILFGYPFRKRSLSYFPAAFNFGRSFLYKWTVNWRFVPESVFLSKPFALGLLALNIGLLFVFMLTRWIKPSKRSFRGFLKLCVPTIEPRDQDTMASKITPDFTTTTILTGMTVGLLCARSLHYQFYAYIAWCTPFLLWKAGFNPIAVYALWGAQEWAWNVYPSTPLSSATAVGVLAITVAGVWWGTRKEYEGVTKGVIEDDHPHKE
;
A
#
# COMPACT_ATOMS: atom_id res chain seq x y z
N MET A 1 7.81 5.09 -9.56
CA MET A 1 8.08 4.42 -8.27
C MET A 1 6.82 4.15 -7.44
N THR A 2 5.64 4.70 -7.78
CA THR A 2 4.39 4.44 -7.05
C THR A 2 4.04 2.96 -6.93
N LEU A 3 4.37 2.16 -7.95
CA LEU A 3 4.15 0.71 -7.96
C LEU A 3 5.01 -0.06 -6.95
N LEU A 4 6.07 0.54 -6.40
CA LEU A 4 6.84 -0.05 -5.29
C LEU A 4 6.16 0.13 -3.94
N LEU A 5 5.25 1.11 -3.80
CA LEU A 5 4.56 1.38 -2.54
C LEU A 5 3.68 0.19 -2.08
N PRO A 6 2.85 -0.45 -2.94
CA PRO A 6 2.09 -1.62 -2.55
C PRO A 6 2.89 -2.93 -2.57
N LEU A 7 4.17 -2.94 -2.96
CA LEU A 7 4.95 -4.18 -3.13
C LEU A 7 4.97 -5.08 -1.87
N PRO A 8 5.14 -4.55 -0.63
CA PRO A 8 5.04 -5.38 0.57
C PRO A 8 3.67 -6.04 0.75
N ALA A 9 2.60 -5.31 0.44
CA ALA A 9 1.23 -5.80 0.51
C ALA A 9 0.99 -6.93 -0.51
N ILE A 10 1.48 -6.76 -1.75
CA ILE A 10 1.42 -7.77 -2.82
C ILE A 10 2.17 -9.04 -2.41
N GLY A 11 3.38 -8.91 -1.85
CA GLY A 11 4.18 -10.05 -1.41
C GLY A 11 3.47 -10.88 -0.33
N ILE A 12 2.85 -10.23 0.65
CA ILE A 12 2.08 -10.91 1.70
C ILE A 12 0.87 -11.66 1.11
N ILE A 13 0.14 -11.02 0.19
CA ILE A 13 -1.00 -11.65 -0.50
C ILE A 13 -0.53 -12.87 -1.30
N MET A 14 0.56 -12.76 -2.05
CA MET A 14 1.09 -13.86 -2.86
C MET A 14 1.47 -15.07 -2.00
N VAL A 15 2.16 -14.85 -0.88
CA VAL A 15 2.53 -15.93 0.05
C VAL A 15 1.27 -16.60 0.62
N MET A 16 0.23 -15.84 0.98
CA MET A 16 -1.00 -16.41 1.53
C MET A 16 -1.88 -17.09 0.47
N LYS A 17 -1.90 -16.60 -0.77
CA LYS A 17 -2.73 -17.14 -1.84
C LYS A 17 -2.08 -18.36 -2.52
N LEU A 18 -0.78 -18.28 -2.78
CA LEU A 18 -0.07 -19.24 -3.62
C LEU A 18 0.88 -20.17 -2.85
N GLY A 19 1.29 -19.79 -1.64
CA GLY A 19 2.35 -20.47 -0.91
C GLY A 19 3.73 -19.90 -1.22
N GLY A 20 4.73 -20.25 -0.40
CA GLY A 20 6.07 -19.67 -0.48
C GLY A 20 6.83 -19.99 -1.77
N ARG A 21 6.70 -21.22 -2.28
CA ARG A 21 7.41 -21.69 -3.49
C ARG A 21 6.85 -21.03 -4.75
N GLU A 22 5.54 -21.01 -4.89
CA GLU A 22 4.83 -20.43 -6.02
C GLU A 22 4.97 -18.91 -6.00
N ALA A 23 4.87 -18.26 -4.82
CA ALA A 23 5.16 -16.83 -4.68
C ALA A 23 6.60 -16.48 -5.09
N LEU A 24 7.59 -17.30 -4.70
CA LEU A 24 8.97 -17.13 -5.16
C LEU A 24 9.08 -17.32 -6.68
N THR A 25 8.36 -18.28 -7.25
CA THR A 25 8.32 -18.50 -8.70
C THR A 25 7.76 -17.29 -9.43
N GLN A 26 6.68 -16.68 -8.93
CA GLN A 26 6.14 -15.44 -9.49
C GLN A 26 7.15 -14.28 -9.37
N ALA A 27 7.84 -14.16 -8.23
CA ALA A 27 8.89 -13.15 -8.06
C ALA A 27 10.06 -13.36 -9.05
N MET A 28 10.45 -14.61 -9.31
CA MET A 28 11.46 -14.94 -10.33
C MET A 28 10.99 -14.58 -11.72
N ILE A 29 9.72 -14.84 -12.08
CA ILE A 29 9.15 -14.45 -13.37
C ILE A 29 9.17 -12.93 -13.53
N ILE A 30 8.77 -12.17 -12.51
CA ILE A 30 8.87 -10.69 -12.52
C ILE A 30 10.32 -10.25 -12.78
N GLY A 31 11.29 -10.88 -12.10
CA GLY A 31 12.71 -10.62 -12.31
C GLY A 31 13.18 -10.95 -13.73
N GLN A 32 12.80 -12.10 -14.27
CA GLN A 32 13.14 -12.54 -15.63
C GLN A 32 12.57 -11.59 -16.68
N VAL A 33 11.30 -11.19 -16.55
CA VAL A 33 10.65 -10.24 -17.44
C VAL A 33 11.32 -8.87 -17.37
N ALA A 34 11.66 -8.39 -16.16
CA ALA A 34 12.39 -7.14 -15.98
C ALA A 34 13.80 -7.19 -16.63
N ILE A 35 14.51 -8.32 -16.50
CA ILE A 35 15.81 -8.53 -17.15
C ILE A 35 15.66 -8.59 -18.66
N LEU A 36 14.66 -9.29 -19.18
CA LEU A 36 14.40 -9.42 -20.62
C LEU A 36 14.16 -8.05 -21.26
N PHE A 37 13.28 -7.24 -20.67
CA PHE A 37 13.05 -5.86 -21.13
C PHE A 37 14.26 -4.95 -20.92
N GLY A 38 15.07 -5.18 -19.88
CA GLY A 38 16.30 -4.45 -19.61
C GLY A 38 17.50 -4.86 -20.49
N TYR A 39 17.45 -6.03 -21.13
CA TYR A 39 18.58 -6.63 -21.84
C TYR A 39 19.17 -5.76 -22.97
N PRO A 40 18.36 -5.04 -23.80
CA PRO A 40 18.89 -4.10 -24.78
C PRO A 40 19.79 -3.02 -24.18
N PHE A 41 19.58 -2.68 -22.90
CA PHE A 41 20.30 -1.64 -22.17
C PHE A 41 21.44 -2.17 -21.30
N ARG A 42 21.81 -3.45 -21.41
CA ARG A 42 22.79 -4.12 -20.51
C ARG A 42 24.10 -3.37 -20.30
N LYS A 43 24.65 -2.74 -21.36
CA LYS A 43 25.91 -1.97 -21.33
C LYS A 43 25.83 -0.70 -20.46
N ARG A 44 24.62 -0.16 -20.24
CA ARG A 44 24.34 1.03 -19.42
C ARG A 44 23.37 0.73 -18.27
N SER A 45 23.19 -0.54 -17.93
CA SER A 45 22.23 -1.00 -16.91
C SER A 45 22.51 -0.36 -15.55
N LEU A 46 23.77 -0.26 -15.14
CA LEU A 46 24.14 0.32 -13.85
C LEU A 46 23.87 1.83 -13.77
N SER A 47 23.97 2.57 -14.89
CA SER A 47 23.65 4.00 -14.91
C SER A 47 22.16 4.29 -14.78
N TYR A 48 21.29 3.29 -14.99
CA TYR A 48 19.86 3.43 -14.80
C TYR A 48 19.50 3.68 -13.33
N PHE A 49 20.12 2.99 -12.37
CA PHE A 49 19.73 3.10 -10.95
C PHE A 49 19.91 4.53 -10.39
N PRO A 50 21.06 5.20 -10.59
CA PRO A 50 21.21 6.61 -10.21
C PRO A 50 20.24 7.53 -10.96
N ALA A 51 19.93 7.26 -12.23
CA ALA A 51 19.02 8.10 -13.02
C ALA A 51 17.54 7.92 -12.63
N ALA A 52 17.11 6.68 -12.40
CA ALA A 52 15.71 6.31 -12.14
C ALA A 52 15.28 6.62 -10.70
N PHE A 53 16.17 6.43 -9.73
CA PHE A 53 15.87 6.69 -8.33
C PHE A 53 16.40 8.05 -7.85
N ASN A 54 17.47 8.54 -8.47
CA ASN A 54 18.10 9.83 -8.20
C ASN A 54 18.09 10.20 -6.71
N PHE A 55 18.74 9.36 -5.89
CA PHE A 55 18.73 9.45 -4.42
C PHE A 55 19.28 10.78 -3.88
N GLY A 56 20.08 11.50 -4.69
CA GLY A 56 20.59 12.84 -4.35
C GLY A 56 19.61 13.97 -4.64
N ARG A 57 18.52 13.73 -5.36
CA ARG A 57 17.54 14.75 -5.74
C ARG A 57 16.65 15.10 -4.54
N SER A 58 16.75 16.34 -4.08
CA SER A 58 15.69 16.97 -3.30
C SER A 58 14.61 17.50 -4.26
N PHE A 59 13.36 17.13 -4.02
CA PHE A 59 12.25 17.76 -4.74
C PHE A 59 12.14 19.21 -4.28
N LEU A 60 11.92 20.12 -5.23
CA LEU A 60 11.78 21.54 -4.95
C LEU A 60 10.56 21.77 -4.06
N TYR A 61 10.76 22.45 -2.94
CA TYR A 61 9.71 22.73 -1.97
C TYR A 61 8.52 23.47 -2.61
N LYS A 62 8.73 24.29 -3.64
CA LYS A 62 7.66 24.99 -4.37
C LYS A 62 6.67 24.10 -5.13
N TRP A 63 7.06 22.88 -5.49
CA TRP A 63 6.26 22.00 -6.36
C TRP A 63 5.65 20.81 -5.61
N THR A 64 5.83 20.74 -4.29
CA THR A 64 5.34 19.61 -3.50
C THR A 64 3.87 19.79 -3.15
N VAL A 65 3.04 18.79 -3.43
CA VAL A 65 1.67 18.76 -2.88
C VAL A 65 1.70 18.33 -1.41
N ASN A 66 2.62 17.43 -1.04
CA ASN A 66 2.73 16.88 0.31
C ASN A 66 3.64 17.73 1.20
N TRP A 67 3.28 17.87 2.48
CA TRP A 67 4.08 18.54 3.53
C TRP A 67 4.48 20.00 3.23
N ARG A 68 3.75 20.72 2.37
CA ARG A 68 3.98 22.14 2.04
C ARG A 68 3.66 23.10 3.19
N PHE A 69 2.98 22.62 4.24
CA PHE A 69 2.77 23.39 5.46
C PHE A 69 3.96 23.35 6.42
N VAL A 70 4.93 22.45 6.19
CA VAL A 70 6.15 22.32 6.99
C VAL A 70 7.20 23.29 6.45
N PRO A 71 7.91 24.07 7.29
CA PRO A 71 8.95 24.99 6.83
C PRO A 71 9.99 24.33 5.92
N GLU A 72 10.47 25.08 4.92
CA GLU A 72 11.40 24.56 3.91
C GLU A 72 12.68 23.97 4.52
N SER A 73 13.20 24.59 5.57
CA SER A 73 14.38 24.12 6.31
C SER A 73 14.18 22.72 6.90
N VAL A 74 12.99 22.42 7.41
CA VAL A 74 12.63 21.11 7.94
C VAL A 74 12.36 20.13 6.80
N PHE A 75 11.62 20.56 5.78
CA PHE A 75 11.29 19.74 4.61
C PHE A 75 12.55 19.19 3.90
N LEU A 76 13.57 20.03 3.71
CA LEU A 76 14.82 19.64 3.05
C LEU A 76 15.76 18.84 3.97
N SER A 77 15.49 18.80 5.27
CA SER A 77 16.37 18.14 6.24
C SER A 77 16.39 16.61 6.07
N LYS A 78 17.56 16.01 6.27
CA LYS A 78 17.72 14.55 6.29
C LYS A 78 16.90 13.88 7.41
N PRO A 79 16.85 14.42 8.64
CA PRO A 79 16.04 13.84 9.71
C PRO A 79 14.56 13.73 9.35
N PHE A 80 13.98 14.75 8.69
CA PHE A 80 12.58 14.70 8.27
C PHE A 80 12.33 13.59 7.24
N ALA A 81 13.19 13.46 6.23
CA ALA A 81 13.08 12.40 5.24
C ALA A 81 13.21 10.99 5.85
N LEU A 82 14.16 10.80 6.78
CA LEU A 82 14.33 9.53 7.49
C LEU A 82 13.17 9.24 8.45
N GLY A 83 12.64 10.27 9.11
CA GLY A 83 11.45 10.15 9.98
C GLY A 83 10.22 9.70 9.20
N LEU A 84 9.98 10.28 8.02
CA LEU A 84 8.92 9.85 7.12
C LEU A 84 9.10 8.41 6.61
N LEU A 85 10.33 8.00 6.31
CA LEU A 85 10.63 6.62 5.93
C LEU A 85 10.39 5.65 7.10
N ALA A 86 10.82 6.01 8.30
CA ALA A 86 10.58 5.23 9.51
C ALA A 86 9.07 5.12 9.80
N LEU A 87 8.32 6.21 9.63
CA LEU A 87 6.86 6.22 9.74
C LEU A 87 6.21 5.30 8.71
N ASN A 88 6.65 5.33 7.45
CA ASN A 88 6.16 4.44 6.40
C ASN A 88 6.36 2.96 6.79
N ILE A 89 7.59 2.59 7.16
CA ILE A 89 7.91 1.21 7.55
C ILE A 89 7.11 0.81 8.80
N GLY A 90 7.00 1.69 9.79
CA GLY A 90 6.24 1.46 11.01
C GLY A 90 4.76 1.23 10.74
N LEU A 91 4.13 2.06 9.91
CA LEU A 91 2.72 1.89 9.51
C LEU A 91 2.50 0.59 8.74
N LEU A 92 3.36 0.27 7.76
CA LEU A 92 3.30 -0.99 7.03
C LEU A 92 3.43 -2.19 7.98
N PHE A 93 4.32 -2.11 8.96
CA PHE A 93 4.51 -3.17 9.96
C PHE A 93 3.28 -3.33 10.87
N VAL A 94 2.68 -2.22 11.32
CA VAL A 94 1.42 -2.23 12.08
C VAL A 94 0.31 -2.89 11.26
N PHE A 95 0.12 -2.51 10.00
CA PHE A 95 -0.88 -3.13 9.13
C PHE A 95 -0.59 -4.61 8.87
N MET A 96 0.66 -4.97 8.62
CA MET A 96 1.08 -6.34 8.43
C MET A 96 0.68 -7.19 9.65
N LEU A 97 1.11 -6.81 10.84
CA LEU A 97 0.89 -7.58 12.06
C LEU A 97 -0.57 -7.62 12.50
N THR A 98 -1.31 -6.54 12.28
CA THR A 98 -2.66 -6.39 12.84
C THR A 98 -3.77 -6.68 11.85
N ARG A 99 -3.53 -6.65 10.53
CA ARG A 99 -4.56 -6.82 9.49
C ARG A 99 -4.14 -7.83 8.41
N TRP A 100 -2.98 -7.67 7.80
CA TRP A 100 -2.65 -8.42 6.59
C TRP A 100 -2.30 -9.88 6.84
N ILE A 101 -1.64 -10.23 7.96
CA ILE A 101 -1.34 -11.64 8.27
C ILE A 101 -2.48 -12.35 9.01
N LYS A 102 -3.54 -11.64 9.46
CA LYS A 102 -4.65 -12.23 10.22
C LYS A 102 -5.33 -13.42 9.51
N PRO A 103 -5.56 -13.41 8.19
CA PRO A 103 -6.16 -14.56 7.49
C PRO A 103 -5.39 -15.87 7.66
N SER A 104 -4.06 -15.78 7.82
CA SER A 104 -3.19 -16.94 8.07
C SER A 104 -3.38 -17.58 9.46
N LYS A 105 -4.01 -16.87 10.41
CA LYS A 105 -4.15 -17.27 11.83
C LYS A 105 -2.82 -17.63 12.51
N ARG A 106 -1.68 -17.14 11.98
CA ARG A 106 -0.33 -17.42 12.50
C ARG A 106 0.25 -16.19 13.18
N SER A 107 1.17 -16.43 14.12
CA SER A 107 2.04 -15.38 14.63
C SER A 107 3.01 -14.90 13.55
N PHE A 108 3.62 -13.73 13.73
CA PHE A 108 4.60 -13.17 12.78
C PHE A 108 5.73 -14.15 12.44
N ARG A 109 6.27 -14.87 13.44
CA ARG A 109 7.31 -15.89 13.21
C ARG A 109 6.79 -17.07 12.40
N GLY A 110 5.55 -17.49 12.65
CA GLY A 110 4.89 -18.55 11.88
C GLY A 110 4.63 -18.13 10.43
N PHE A 111 4.29 -16.87 10.21
CA PHE A 111 4.16 -16.29 8.87
C PHE A 111 5.51 -16.22 8.15
N LEU A 112 6.59 -15.82 8.82
CA LEU A 112 7.92 -15.76 8.18
C LEU A 112 8.39 -17.14 7.69
N LYS A 113 8.01 -18.22 8.38
CA LYS A 113 8.25 -19.59 7.93
C LYS A 113 7.51 -19.94 6.63
N LEU A 114 6.37 -19.32 6.35
CA LEU A 114 5.63 -19.50 5.08
C LEU A 114 6.36 -18.92 3.89
N CYS A 115 7.17 -17.88 4.10
CA CYS A 115 7.98 -17.29 3.05
C CYS A 115 9.12 -18.22 2.59
N VAL A 116 9.42 -19.28 3.36
CA VAL A 116 10.49 -20.23 3.02
C VAL A 116 9.95 -21.25 2.01
N PRO A 117 10.62 -21.50 0.87
CA PRO A 117 10.10 -22.33 -0.22
C PRO A 117 10.04 -23.84 0.03
N THR A 118 10.22 -24.31 1.27
CA THR A 118 10.58 -25.70 1.54
C THR A 118 9.38 -26.65 1.61
N ILE A 119 8.24 -26.26 2.20
CA ILE A 119 7.03 -27.12 2.30
C ILE A 119 5.76 -26.28 2.33
N GLU A 120 4.82 -26.55 1.42
CA GLU A 120 3.49 -25.94 1.41
C GLU A 120 2.69 -26.38 2.66
N PRO A 121 2.09 -25.46 3.40
CA PRO A 121 1.33 -25.82 4.60
C PRO A 121 0.10 -26.66 4.27
N ARG A 122 -0.26 -27.60 5.17
CA ARG A 122 -1.49 -28.41 5.03
C ARG A 122 -2.78 -27.58 5.01
N ASP A 123 -2.74 -26.36 5.55
CA ASP A 123 -3.84 -25.40 5.61
C ASP A 123 -3.79 -24.33 4.50
N GLN A 124 -2.96 -24.52 3.46
CA GLN A 124 -2.76 -23.54 2.39
C GLN A 124 -4.07 -23.23 1.64
N ASP A 125 -4.86 -24.24 1.25
CA ASP A 125 -6.14 -24.03 0.55
C ASP A 125 -7.13 -23.21 1.39
N THR A 126 -7.18 -23.49 2.70
CA THR A 126 -8.03 -22.76 3.64
C THR A 126 -7.55 -21.33 3.88
N MET A 127 -6.25 -21.05 3.72
CA MET A 127 -5.71 -19.70 3.77
C MET A 127 -6.00 -18.96 2.46
N ALA A 128 -5.80 -19.63 1.32
CA ALA A 128 -6.01 -19.09 -0.02
C ALA A 128 -7.48 -18.74 -0.28
N SER A 129 -8.43 -19.49 0.27
CA SER A 129 -9.87 -19.19 0.15
C SER A 129 -10.26 -17.89 0.86
N LYS A 130 -9.56 -17.52 1.94
CA LYS A 130 -9.78 -16.26 2.68
C LYS A 130 -9.21 -15.03 1.98
N ILE A 131 -8.37 -15.22 0.97
CA ILE A 131 -7.83 -14.13 0.17
C ILE A 131 -8.85 -13.77 -0.92
N THR A 132 -9.79 -12.91 -0.54
CA THR A 132 -10.87 -12.42 -1.39
C THR A 132 -10.43 -11.20 -2.22
N PRO A 133 -11.18 -10.82 -3.28
CA PRO A 133 -10.94 -9.59 -4.02
C PRO A 133 -11.01 -8.34 -3.13
N ASP A 134 -11.93 -8.33 -2.16
CA ASP A 134 -12.07 -7.25 -1.18
C ASP A 134 -10.83 -7.14 -0.27
N PHE A 135 -10.33 -8.25 0.26
CA PHE A 135 -9.09 -8.26 1.06
C PHE A 135 -7.88 -7.80 0.23
N THR A 136 -7.77 -8.32 -0.99
CA THR A 136 -6.69 -7.99 -1.93
C THR A 136 -6.65 -6.50 -2.23
N THR A 137 -7.80 -5.94 -2.61
CA THR A 137 -7.94 -4.52 -2.97
C THR A 137 -7.64 -3.64 -1.75
N THR A 138 -8.23 -3.96 -0.59
CA THR A 138 -7.99 -3.21 0.65
C THR A 138 -6.52 -3.19 1.03
N THR A 139 -5.85 -4.33 0.98
CA THR A 139 -4.45 -4.49 1.38
C THR A 139 -3.51 -3.72 0.43
N ILE A 140 -3.72 -3.84 -0.89
CA ILE A 140 -2.92 -3.13 -1.90
C ILE A 140 -3.11 -1.61 -1.79
N LEU A 141 -4.36 -1.14 -1.75
CA LEU A 141 -4.65 0.31 -1.69
C LEU A 141 -4.20 0.91 -0.36
N THR A 142 -4.26 0.17 0.74
CA THR A 142 -3.71 0.60 2.03
C THR A 142 -2.20 0.79 1.94
N GLY A 143 -1.47 -0.17 1.37
CA GLY A 143 -0.01 -0.06 1.18
C GLY A 143 0.36 1.14 0.30
N MET A 144 -0.39 1.38 -0.77
CA MET A 144 -0.21 2.56 -1.62
C MET A 144 -0.48 3.87 -0.87
N THR A 145 -1.58 3.94 -0.11
CA THR A 145 -1.99 5.14 0.64
C THR A 145 -1.00 5.48 1.76
N VAL A 146 -0.50 4.48 2.49
CA VAL A 146 0.57 4.66 3.50
C VAL A 146 1.83 5.24 2.86
N GLY A 147 2.24 4.69 1.72
CA GLY A 147 3.38 5.19 0.96
C GLY A 147 3.22 6.64 0.49
N LEU A 148 2.03 7.00 0.02
CA LEU A 148 1.71 8.36 -0.41
C LEU A 148 1.65 9.34 0.76
N LEU A 149 1.05 8.94 1.89
CA LEU A 149 1.01 9.73 3.12
C LEU A 149 2.42 10.08 3.60
N CYS A 150 3.30 9.07 3.63
CA CYS A 150 4.67 9.22 4.12
C CYS A 150 5.65 9.74 3.05
N ALA A 151 5.23 9.97 1.82
CA ALA A 151 6.11 10.52 0.79
C ALA A 151 6.48 11.97 1.15
N ARG A 152 7.78 12.28 1.24
CA ARG A 152 8.21 13.67 1.50
C ARG A 152 7.65 14.65 0.48
N SER A 153 7.63 14.28 -0.79
CA SER A 153 7.09 15.11 -1.86
C SER A 153 6.23 14.30 -2.81
N LEU A 154 5.14 14.91 -3.29
CA LEU A 154 4.26 14.34 -4.30
C LEU A 154 4.08 15.33 -5.45
N HIS A 155 4.10 14.78 -6.65
CA HIS A 155 3.73 15.46 -7.89
C HIS A 155 2.23 15.27 -8.17
N TYR A 156 1.59 16.20 -8.89
CA TYR A 156 0.15 16.16 -9.19
C TYR A 156 -0.29 14.86 -9.90
N GLN A 157 0.60 14.21 -10.66
CA GLN A 157 0.31 12.90 -11.29
C GLN A 157 -0.11 11.80 -10.30
N PHE A 158 0.32 11.89 -9.03
CA PHE A 158 -0.04 10.90 -8.02
C PHE A 158 -1.51 10.99 -7.60
N TYR A 159 -2.20 12.09 -7.96
CA TYR A 159 -3.62 12.24 -7.75
C TYR A 159 -4.43 11.12 -8.37
N ALA A 160 -4.03 10.64 -9.57
CA ALA A 160 -4.71 9.53 -10.25
C ALA A 160 -4.82 8.28 -9.37
N TYR A 161 -3.85 8.01 -8.49
CA TYR A 161 -3.91 6.88 -7.56
C TYR A 161 -4.80 7.21 -6.34
N ILE A 162 -4.68 8.42 -5.81
CA ILE A 162 -5.40 8.88 -4.62
C ILE A 162 -6.90 8.96 -4.88
N ALA A 163 -7.30 9.50 -6.02
CA ALA A 163 -8.69 9.67 -6.41
C ALA A 163 -9.48 8.35 -6.33
N TRP A 164 -8.84 7.23 -6.68
CA TRP A 164 -9.44 5.89 -6.61
C TRP A 164 -9.24 5.19 -5.26
N CYS A 165 -8.12 5.43 -4.56
CA CYS A 165 -7.88 4.84 -3.24
C CYS A 165 -8.85 5.34 -2.18
N THR A 166 -9.03 6.66 -2.11
CA THR A 166 -9.73 7.34 -1.02
C THR A 166 -11.18 6.88 -0.86
N PRO A 167 -12.06 6.91 -1.88
CA PRO A 167 -13.46 6.54 -1.69
C PRO A 167 -13.61 5.07 -1.29
N PHE A 168 -12.85 4.15 -1.91
CA PHE A 168 -12.88 2.73 -1.56
C PHE A 168 -12.45 2.48 -0.11
N LEU A 169 -11.32 3.05 0.32
CA LEU A 169 -10.79 2.82 1.66
C LEU A 169 -11.64 3.48 2.76
N LEU A 170 -12.22 4.65 2.50
CA LEU A 170 -13.13 5.30 3.45
C LEU A 170 -14.44 4.51 3.59
N TRP A 171 -14.98 3.98 2.49
CA TRP A 171 -16.11 3.07 2.55
C TRP A 171 -15.78 1.80 3.33
N LYS A 172 -14.62 1.19 3.04
CA LYS A 172 -14.12 0.01 3.75
C LYS A 172 -13.90 0.27 5.24
N ALA A 173 -13.54 1.49 5.60
CA ALA A 173 -13.41 1.93 6.98
C ALA A 173 -14.75 2.09 7.72
N GLY A 174 -15.88 2.01 7.03
CA GLY A 174 -17.23 2.14 7.60
C GLY A 174 -17.70 3.58 7.74
N PHE A 175 -17.12 4.53 7.00
CA PHE A 175 -17.60 5.90 6.99
C PHE A 175 -18.96 5.99 6.30
N ASN A 176 -19.83 6.87 6.79
CA ASN A 176 -21.10 7.13 6.11
C ASN A 176 -20.85 7.80 4.74
N PRO A 177 -21.76 7.65 3.76
CA PRO A 177 -21.57 8.19 2.41
C PRO A 177 -21.28 9.70 2.40
N ILE A 178 -21.91 10.48 3.27
CA ILE A 178 -21.71 11.93 3.36
C ILE A 178 -20.26 12.26 3.70
N ALA A 179 -19.68 11.58 4.69
CA ALA A 179 -18.29 11.76 5.09
C ALA A 179 -17.32 11.27 4.00
N VAL A 180 -17.64 10.19 3.28
CA VAL A 180 -16.86 9.72 2.13
C VAL A 180 -16.79 10.80 1.06
N TYR A 181 -17.95 11.33 0.63
CA TYR A 181 -18.00 12.38 -0.39
C TYR A 181 -17.34 13.69 0.07
N ALA A 182 -17.51 14.07 1.34
CA ALA A 182 -16.88 15.27 1.90
C ALA A 182 -15.35 15.17 1.90
N LEU A 183 -14.79 14.05 2.37
CA LEU A 183 -13.34 13.82 2.38
C LEU A 183 -12.78 13.66 0.95
N TRP A 184 -13.52 13.00 0.06
CA TRP A 184 -13.12 12.86 -1.34
C TRP A 184 -13.13 14.21 -2.07
N GLY A 185 -14.15 15.04 -1.85
CA GLY A 185 -14.21 16.41 -2.38
C GLY A 185 -13.14 17.34 -1.79
N ALA A 186 -12.83 17.20 -0.49
CA ALA A 186 -11.71 17.91 0.13
C ALA A 186 -10.37 17.51 -0.49
N GLN A 187 -10.20 16.23 -0.84
CA GLN A 187 -9.03 15.74 -1.55
C GLN A 187 -8.96 16.29 -2.98
N GLU A 188 -10.05 16.24 -3.75
CA GLU A 188 -10.14 16.85 -5.09
C GLU A 188 -9.76 18.34 -5.05
N TRP A 189 -10.34 19.12 -4.13
CA TRP A 189 -10.00 20.52 -3.97
C TRP A 189 -8.51 20.72 -3.65
N ALA A 190 -7.99 19.98 -2.67
CA ALA A 190 -6.61 20.11 -2.22
C ALA A 190 -5.59 19.87 -3.34
N TRP A 191 -5.89 18.94 -4.25
CA TRP A 191 -5.03 18.59 -5.38
C TRP A 191 -5.22 19.48 -6.61
N ASN A 192 -6.32 20.23 -6.71
CA ASN A 192 -6.54 21.21 -7.79
C ASN A 192 -5.95 22.60 -7.50
N VAL A 193 -5.54 22.87 -6.25
CA VAL A 193 -4.85 24.13 -5.91
C VAL A 193 -3.41 24.10 -6.41
N TYR A 194 -3.10 24.92 -7.42
CA TYR A 194 -1.77 25.04 -8.03
C TYR A 194 -1.25 26.49 -8.06
N PRO A 195 -0.02 26.77 -7.56
CA PRO A 195 0.83 25.92 -6.71
C PRO A 195 0.16 25.60 -5.36
N SER A 196 0.61 24.53 -4.70
CA SER A 196 0.05 24.12 -3.41
C SER A 196 0.28 25.18 -2.33
N THR A 197 -0.71 25.33 -1.46
CA THR A 197 -0.67 26.19 -0.27
C THR A 197 -0.47 25.34 0.98
N PRO A 198 -0.07 25.94 2.13
CA PRO A 198 -0.05 25.23 3.39
C PRO A 198 -1.41 24.58 3.72
N LEU A 199 -2.51 25.29 3.47
CA LEU A 199 -3.85 24.77 3.72
C LEU A 199 -4.19 23.59 2.81
N SER A 200 -4.01 23.72 1.49
CA SER A 200 -4.33 22.63 0.56
C SER A 200 -3.47 21.40 0.83
N SER A 201 -2.19 21.58 1.17
CA SER A 201 -1.31 20.47 1.54
C SER A 201 -1.68 19.81 2.86
N ALA A 202 -2.06 20.59 3.88
CA ALA A 202 -2.53 20.07 5.16
C ALA A 202 -3.82 19.26 4.97
N THR A 203 -4.74 19.71 4.11
CA THR A 203 -5.93 18.95 3.73
C THR A 203 -5.56 17.65 3.03
N ALA A 204 -4.66 17.68 2.04
CA ALA A 204 -4.23 16.48 1.32
C ALA A 204 -3.62 15.41 2.25
N VAL A 205 -2.72 15.82 3.16
CA VAL A 205 -2.12 14.95 4.18
C VAL A 205 -3.17 14.48 5.19
N GLY A 206 -4.05 15.38 5.63
CA GLY A 206 -5.08 15.11 6.62
C GLY A 206 -6.07 14.04 6.15
N VAL A 207 -6.58 14.14 4.92
CA VAL A 207 -7.48 13.13 4.35
C VAL A 207 -6.78 11.78 4.19
N LEU A 208 -5.52 11.75 3.75
CA LEU A 208 -4.74 10.51 3.68
C LEU A 208 -4.55 9.88 5.07
N ALA A 209 -4.23 10.69 6.08
CA ALA A 209 -4.09 10.23 7.47
C ALA A 209 -5.41 9.69 8.04
N ILE A 210 -6.53 10.38 7.81
CA ILE A 210 -7.87 9.93 8.18
C ILE A 210 -8.21 8.61 7.47
N THR A 211 -7.86 8.48 6.19
CA THR A 211 -8.11 7.26 5.42
C THR A 211 -7.32 6.08 5.99
N VAL A 212 -6.03 6.27 6.28
CA VAL A 212 -5.16 5.24 6.87
C VAL A 212 -5.63 4.83 8.28
N ALA A 213 -5.93 5.81 9.14
CA ALA A 213 -6.43 5.52 10.50
C ALA A 213 -7.83 4.88 10.46
N GLY A 214 -8.69 5.37 9.57
CA GLY A 214 -10.03 4.87 9.34
C GLY A 214 -10.02 3.42 8.91
N VAL A 215 -9.27 3.06 7.87
CA VAL A 215 -9.22 1.67 7.38
C VAL A 215 -8.61 0.76 8.45
N TRP A 216 -7.59 1.22 9.18
CA TRP A 216 -7.04 0.44 10.30
C TRP A 216 -8.10 0.15 11.37
N TRP A 217 -8.92 1.14 11.74
CA TRP A 217 -9.94 1.00 12.78
C TRP A 217 -11.17 0.20 12.32
N GLY A 218 -11.65 0.45 11.09
CA GLY A 218 -12.84 -0.17 10.52
C GLY A 218 -12.65 -1.66 10.23
N THR A 219 -11.47 -2.05 9.74
CA THR A 219 -11.15 -3.45 9.42
C THR A 219 -10.76 -4.31 10.63
N ARG A 220 -10.79 -3.76 11.85
CA ARG A 220 -10.26 -4.45 13.05
C ARG A 220 -10.90 -5.82 13.31
N LYS A 221 -12.22 -5.92 13.04
CA LYS A 221 -13.04 -7.11 13.29
C LYS A 221 -13.10 -8.09 12.11
N GLU A 222 -12.48 -7.81 10.96
CA GLU A 222 -12.74 -8.56 9.71
C GLU A 222 -12.23 -10.00 9.71
N TYR A 223 -11.46 -10.42 10.71
CA TYR A 223 -10.99 -11.79 10.87
C TYR A 223 -10.92 -12.20 12.35
N GLU A 224 -11.76 -11.58 13.20
CA GLU A 224 -11.96 -11.98 14.59
C GLU A 224 -13.06 -13.04 14.65
N GLY A 225 -12.69 -14.30 14.87
CA GLY A 225 -13.63 -15.43 15.02
C GLY A 225 -13.48 -16.56 13.99
N VAL A 226 -14.48 -17.43 13.93
CA VAL A 226 -14.63 -18.47 12.91
C VAL A 226 -15.33 -17.82 11.72
N THR A 227 -14.77 -17.96 10.50
CA THR A 227 -15.43 -17.66 9.22
C THR A 227 -15.99 -16.23 9.00
N LYS A 228 -15.11 -15.24 8.83
CA LYS A 228 -15.34 -14.20 7.83
C LYS A 228 -14.33 -14.35 6.70
N GLY A 229 -14.81 -14.56 5.47
CA GLY A 229 -13.99 -14.67 4.27
C GLY A 229 -13.91 -16.06 3.62
N VAL A 230 -14.60 -17.07 4.13
CA VAL A 230 -14.84 -18.29 3.34
C VAL A 230 -16.03 -17.99 2.43
N ILE A 231 -15.82 -18.06 1.11
CA ILE A 231 -16.92 -18.17 0.16
C ILE A 231 -17.42 -19.61 0.35
N GLU A 232 -18.52 -19.79 1.09
CA GLU A 232 -19.20 -21.07 1.11
C GLU A 232 -19.90 -21.21 -0.25
N ASP A 233 -19.38 -22.08 -1.11
CA ASP A 233 -19.99 -22.48 -2.39
C ASP A 233 -21.27 -23.32 -2.17
N ASP A 234 -22.10 -22.97 -1.19
CA ASP A 234 -23.45 -23.55 -1.03
C ASP A 234 -24.39 -22.80 -1.98
N HIS A 235 -24.19 -23.01 -3.28
CA HIS A 235 -25.26 -22.89 -4.25
C HIS A 235 -25.98 -24.23 -4.31
N PRO A 236 -27.16 -24.39 -3.69
CA PRO A 236 -27.97 -25.57 -3.90
C PRO A 236 -28.54 -25.51 -5.32
N HIS A 237 -27.84 -26.12 -6.27
CA HIS A 237 -28.49 -26.62 -7.48
C HIS A 237 -29.43 -27.74 -7.04
N LYS A 238 -30.66 -27.37 -6.68
CA LYS A 238 -31.78 -28.30 -6.61
C LYS A 238 -32.18 -28.63 -8.05
N GLU A 239 -31.82 -29.83 -8.48
CA GLU A 239 -32.64 -30.62 -9.40
C GLU A 239 -33.60 -31.50 -8.59
#